data_AF-X1MRU9-F1
#
_entry.id   AF-X1MRU9-F1
#
_cell.length_a   1.000
_cell.length_b   1.000
_cell.length_c   1.000
_cell.angle_alpha   90.00
_cell.angle_beta   90.00
_cell.angle_gamma   90.00
#
_symmetry.space_group_name_H-M   'P 1'
#
loop_
_entity.id
_entity.type
_entity.pdbx_description
1 polymer ?
#
loop_
_entity_poly.entity_id
_entity_poly.type
_entity_poly.pdbx_seq_one_letter_code
_entity_poly.pdbx_strand_id
1 'polypeptide(L)'
;MIISFASGKGGTGKTTVAINFALSLSQESNHPAIQFLDCDVEEPNAAIFLKPKFTETVSVGIPVPVVDFKKCTYCGKCAEVCAYNAIAVVNPVGYTQTKRNTTNIETSPTSANQVKRNVLIFSELCH
;
A
#
# COMPACT_ATOMS: atom_id res chain seq x y z
N MET A 1 -1.58 27.46 -15.75
CA MET A 1 -2.63 27.39 -14.71
C MET A 1 -2.68 25.96 -14.20
N ILE A 2 -2.91 25.74 -12.90
CA ILE A 2 -3.07 24.40 -12.30
C ILE A 2 -4.45 24.38 -11.63
N ILE A 3 -5.24 23.34 -11.92
CA ILE A 3 -6.57 23.13 -11.33
C ILE A 3 -6.56 21.75 -10.68
N SER A 4 -6.96 21.69 -9.42
CA SER A 4 -6.97 20.45 -8.63
C SER A 4 -8.39 20.09 -8.20
N PHE A 5 -8.80 18.85 -8.47
CA PHE A 5 -10.07 18.29 -8.02
C PHE A 5 -9.84 17.40 -6.80
N ALA A 6 -10.12 17.91 -5.60
CA ALA A 6 -9.88 17.21 -4.34
C ALA A 6 -11.18 16.93 -3.57
N SER A 7 -11.20 15.87 -2.76
CA SER A 7 -12.33 15.48 -1.88
C SER A 7 -11.80 14.61 -0.74
N GLY A 8 -12.36 14.80 0.45
CA GLY A 8 -11.97 14.05 1.66
C GLY A 8 -12.58 12.65 1.75
N LYS A 9 -13.35 12.20 0.76
CA LYS A 9 -13.98 10.87 0.73
C LYS A 9 -13.80 10.19 -0.64
N GLY A 10 -13.73 8.86 -0.62
CA GLY A 10 -13.84 8.03 -1.82
C GLY A 10 -15.24 8.10 -2.44
N GLY A 11 -15.36 7.82 -3.74
CA GLY A 11 -16.66 7.72 -4.41
C GLY A 11 -17.39 9.04 -4.71
N THR A 12 -16.82 10.21 -4.45
CA THR A 12 -17.48 11.51 -4.71
C THR A 12 -17.44 11.97 -6.17
N GLY A 13 -17.03 11.10 -7.11
CA GLY A 13 -16.98 11.41 -8.54
C GLY A 13 -15.86 12.36 -8.99
N LYS A 14 -14.80 12.54 -8.18
CA LYS A 14 -13.65 13.42 -8.51
C LYS A 14 -13.10 13.17 -9.91
N THR A 15 -12.78 11.91 -10.20
CA THR A 15 -12.19 11.46 -11.46
C THR A 15 -13.12 11.77 -12.64
N THR A 16 -14.42 11.49 -12.48
CA THR A 16 -15.44 11.79 -13.50
C THR A 16 -15.50 13.28 -13.83
N VAL A 17 -15.53 14.14 -12.82
CA VAL A 17 -15.58 15.61 -13.02
C VAL A 17 -14.29 16.10 -13.66
N ALA A 18 -13.13 15.67 -13.16
CA ALA A 18 -11.82 16.10 -13.68
C ALA A 18 -11.65 15.74 -15.16
N ILE A 19 -12.05 14.54 -15.57
CA ILE A 19 -11.94 14.06 -16.95
C ILE A 19 -12.87 14.85 -17.88
N ASN A 20 -14.14 15.00 -17.51
CA ASN A 20 -15.09 15.74 -18.35
C ASN A 20 -14.71 17.21 -18.48
N PHE A 21 -14.16 17.80 -17.41
CA PHE A 21 -13.62 19.16 -17.46
C PHE A 21 -12.44 19.27 -18.45
N ALA A 22 -11.47 18.36 -18.37
CA ALA A 22 -10.34 18.33 -19.31
C ALA A 22 -10.79 18.10 -20.76
N LEU A 23 -11.74 17.19 -20.99
CA LEU A 23 -12.29 16.93 -22.32
C LEU A 23 -13.04 18.15 -22.89
N SER A 24 -13.85 18.83 -22.08
CA SER A 24 -14.56 20.05 -22.49
C SER A 24 -13.59 21.13 -22.95
N LEU A 25 -12.50 21.35 -22.20
CA LEU A 25 -11.51 22.34 -22.57
C LEU A 25 -10.71 21.93 -23.82
N SER A 26 -10.48 20.63 -24.02
CA SER A 26 -9.74 20.13 -25.18
C SER A 26 -10.47 20.32 -26.51
N GLN A 27 -11.80 20.48 -26.48
CA GLN A 27 -12.62 20.71 -27.67
C GLN A 27 -12.59 22.17 -28.15
N GLU A 28 -12.07 23.10 -27.35
CA GLU A 28 -11.94 24.50 -27.73
C GLU A 28 -10.67 24.72 -28.58
N SER A 29 -10.83 25.23 -29.79
CA SER A 29 -9.74 25.40 -30.78
C SER A 29 -8.64 26.38 -30.37
N ASN A 30 -8.89 27.24 -29.40
CA ASN A 30 -7.94 28.24 -28.91
C ASN A 30 -7.26 27.84 -27.59
N HIS A 31 -7.53 26.64 -27.06
CA HIS A 31 -7.01 26.25 -25.76
C HIS A 31 -5.61 25.62 -25.87
N PRO A 32 -4.64 26.01 -25.03
CA PRO A 32 -3.33 25.35 -24.98
C PRO A 32 -3.47 23.86 -24.60
N ALA A 33 -2.47 23.07 -25.00
CA ALA A 33 -2.38 21.65 -24.71
C ALA A 33 -2.63 21.35 -23.23
N ILE A 34 -3.56 20.44 -22.95
CA ILE A 34 -3.95 20.06 -21.60
C ILE A 34 -3.10 18.90 -21.13
N GLN A 35 -2.52 19.05 -19.95
CA GLN A 35 -1.87 17.96 -19.24
C GLN A 35 -2.79 17.48 -18.12
N PHE A 36 -3.15 16.20 -18.16
CA PHE A 36 -3.96 15.56 -17.14
C PHE A 36 -3.07 14.70 -16.24
N LEU A 37 -3.23 14.82 -14.93
CA LEU A 37 -2.51 14.03 -13.94
C LEU A 37 -3.51 13.37 -12.97
N ASP A 38 -3.48 12.05 -12.90
CA ASP A 38 -4.24 11.28 -11.90
C ASP A 38 -3.35 11.06 -10.68
N CYS A 39 -3.61 11.81 -9.61
CA CYS A 39 -2.84 11.77 -8.36
C CYS A 39 -3.45 10.85 -7.30
N ASP A 40 -4.45 10.04 -7.64
CA ASP A 40 -4.98 9.03 -6.73
C ASP A 40 -4.02 7.82 -6.69
N VAL A 41 -3.25 7.71 -5.61
CA VAL A 41 -2.25 6.63 -5.43
C VAL A 41 -2.94 5.28 -5.23
N GLU A 42 -4.06 5.27 -4.51
CA GLU A 42 -4.75 4.04 -4.13
C GLU A 42 -5.64 3.52 -5.26
N GLU A 43 -6.30 4.41 -5.99
CA GLU A 43 -7.28 4.01 -7.01
C GLU A 43 -7.27 4.92 -8.26
N PRO A 44 -6.18 4.93 -9.05
CA PRO A 44 -6.12 5.74 -10.28
C PRO A 44 -7.09 5.20 -11.33
N ASN A 45 -8.11 5.99 -11.66
CA ASN A 45 -9.24 5.58 -12.49
C ASN A 45 -9.29 6.31 -13.85
N ALA A 46 -8.44 7.32 -14.08
CA ALA A 46 -8.54 8.13 -15.29
C ALA A 46 -8.20 7.36 -16.59
N ALA A 47 -7.28 6.40 -16.50
CA ALA A 47 -6.87 5.59 -17.64
C ALA A 47 -8.03 4.78 -18.25
N ILE A 48 -9.04 4.42 -17.45
CA ILE A 48 -10.25 3.69 -17.89
C ILE A 48 -10.99 4.49 -18.97
N PHE A 49 -11.08 5.80 -18.79
CA PHE A 49 -11.82 6.69 -19.70
C PHE A 49 -10.93 7.26 -20.80
N LEU A 50 -9.73 7.72 -20.45
CA LEU A 50 -8.84 8.41 -21.38
C LEU A 50 -8.08 7.45 -22.31
N LYS A 51 -7.95 6.17 -21.94
CA LYS A 51 -7.24 5.13 -22.69
C LYS A 51 -5.89 5.61 -23.25
N PRO A 52 -5.02 6.23 -22.42
CA PRO A 52 -3.77 6.80 -22.91
C PRO A 52 -2.84 5.68 -23.39
N LYS A 53 -2.00 5.99 -24.37
CA LYS A 53 -0.85 5.15 -24.72
C LYS A 53 0.33 5.55 -23.82
N PHE A 54 0.70 4.69 -22.90
CA PHE A 54 1.89 4.90 -22.07
C PHE A 54 3.15 4.70 -22.92
N THR A 55 4.00 5.73 -22.98
CA THR A 55 5.28 5.72 -23.71
C THR A 55 6.45 5.35 -22.82
N GLU A 56 6.34 5.62 -21.52
CA GLU A 56 7.38 5.40 -20.53
C GLU A 56 6.74 4.90 -19.22
N THR A 57 7.49 4.10 -18.46
CA THR A 57 7.12 3.65 -17.12
C THR A 57 8.39 3.58 -16.29
N VAL A 58 8.33 4.15 -15.09
CA VAL A 58 9.45 4.18 -14.16
C VAL A 58 9.00 3.48 -12.89
N SER A 59 9.80 2.55 -12.39
CA SER A 59 9.55 1.95 -11.08
C SER A 59 9.89 2.98 -10.01
N VAL A 60 8.92 3.23 -9.13
CA VAL A 60 9.08 4.04 -7.93
C VAL A 60 8.85 3.14 -6.73
N GLY A 61 9.63 3.35 -5.67
CA GLY A 61 9.55 2.57 -4.44
C GLY A 61 9.64 3.47 -3.22
N ILE A 62 8.97 3.07 -2.15
CA ILE A 62 9.09 3.69 -0.83
C ILE A 62 9.96 2.82 0.07
N PRO A 63 10.74 3.40 1.00
CA PRO A 63 11.49 2.61 1.96
C PRO A 63 10.52 1.88 2.90
N VAL A 64 10.63 0.55 2.94
CA VAL A 64 9.88 -0.29 3.89
C VAL A 64 10.78 -0.59 5.08
N PRO A 65 10.35 -0.31 6.32
CA PRO A 65 11.16 -0.59 7.51
C PRO A 65 11.37 -2.10 7.69
N VAL A 66 12.62 -2.50 8.00
CA VAL A 66 13.00 -3.90 8.24
C VAL A 66 13.57 -4.04 9.64
N VAL A 67 13.11 -5.06 10.37
CA VAL A 67 13.59 -5.35 11.73
C VAL A 67 14.97 -6.00 11.67
N ASP A 68 15.95 -5.37 12.33
CA ASP A 68 17.25 -5.98 12.60
C ASP A 68 17.13 -6.95 13.80
N PHE A 69 16.94 -8.23 13.50
CA PHE A 69 16.80 -9.30 14.51
C PHE A 69 18.07 -9.56 15.34
N LYS A 70 19.23 -9.01 14.96
CA LYS A 70 20.44 -9.07 15.79
C LYS A 70 20.36 -8.10 16.96
N LYS A 71 19.61 -7.00 16.81
CA LYS A 71 19.42 -5.95 17.82
C LYS A 71 18.05 -6.01 18.49
N CYS A 72 17.08 -6.72 17.90
CA CYS A 72 15.73 -6.81 18.41
C CYS A 72 15.69 -7.58 19.75
N THR A 73 15.22 -6.89 20.79
CA THR A 73 14.97 -7.46 22.13
C THR A 73 13.49 -7.80 22.36
N TYR A 74 12.66 -7.73 21.32
CA TYR A 74 11.20 -7.93 21.40
C TYR A 74 10.51 -6.96 22.37
N CYS A 75 11.00 -5.73 22.47
CA CYS A 75 10.49 -4.74 23.41
C CYS A 75 9.13 -4.12 23.03
N GLY A 76 8.59 -4.42 21.85
CA GLY A 76 7.27 -3.91 21.43
C GLY A 76 7.24 -2.46 20.93
N LYS A 77 8.26 -1.64 21.23
CA LYS A 77 8.26 -0.20 20.87
C LYS A 77 8.00 0.09 19.39
N CYS A 78 8.49 -0.76 18.48
CA CYS A 78 8.23 -0.61 17.04
C CYS A 78 6.76 -0.86 16.66
N ALA A 79 6.06 -1.74 17.38
CA ALA A 79 4.63 -1.97 17.21
C ALA A 79 3.81 -0.78 17.73
N GLU A 80 4.19 -0.21 18.88
CA GLU A 80 3.51 0.95 19.49
C GLU A 80 3.49 2.19 18.58
N VAL A 81 4.59 2.44 17.84
CA VAL A 81 4.69 3.60 16.94
C VAL A 81 4.22 3.30 15.51
N CYS A 82 3.78 2.08 15.21
CA CYS A 82 3.38 1.71 13.86
C CYS A 82 1.99 2.27 13.54
N ALA A 83 1.94 3.35 12.76
CA ALA A 83 0.68 4.00 12.37
C ALA A 83 -0.33 3.05 11.71
N TYR A 84 0.18 2.03 11.02
CA TYR A 84 -0.61 1.06 10.27
C TYR A 84 -0.86 -0.25 11.01
N ASN A 85 -0.37 -0.39 12.25
CA ASN A 85 -0.42 -1.64 13.02
C ASN A 85 0.16 -2.86 12.26
N ALA A 86 1.13 -2.61 11.37
CA ALA A 86 1.77 -3.61 10.53
C ALA A 86 2.77 -4.52 11.29
N ILE A 87 3.09 -4.20 12.54
CA ILE A 87 4.07 -4.92 13.37
C ILE A 87 3.39 -5.39 14.64
N ALA A 88 3.52 -6.68 14.95
CA ALA A 88 3.11 -7.24 16.24
C ALA A 88 4.26 -8.00 16.90
N VAL A 89 4.46 -7.80 18.20
CA VAL A 89 5.44 -8.55 18.99
C VAL A 89 4.69 -9.55 19.88
N VAL A 90 4.87 -10.83 19.61
CA VAL A 90 4.20 -11.93 20.32
C VAL A 90 5.18 -12.58 21.30
N ASN A 91 5.01 -12.33 22.60
CA ASN A 91 5.72 -13.13 23.60
C ASN A 91 5.11 -14.54 23.62
N PRO A 92 5.91 -15.62 23.62
CA PRO A 92 5.41 -16.96 23.84
C PRO A 92 4.96 -17.06 25.30
N VAL A 93 3.75 -16.61 25.58
CA VAL A 93 3.04 -16.98 26.81
C VAL A 93 2.76 -18.46 26.66
N GLY A 94 3.24 -19.26 27.62
CA GLY A 94 3.16 -20.70 27.60
C GLY A 94 1.78 -21.20 27.19
N TYR A 95 1.66 -21.66 25.95
CA TYR A 95 0.67 -22.66 25.63
C TYR A 95 1.12 -23.90 26.38
N THR A 96 0.41 -24.26 27.45
CA THR A 96 0.46 -25.61 27.97
C THR A 96 0.17 -26.53 26.79
N GLN A 97 1.22 -27.18 26.26
CA GLN A 97 1.04 -28.31 25.37
C GLN A 97 0.27 -29.37 26.15
N THR A 98 -1.06 -29.37 26.05
CA THR A 98 -1.79 -30.62 26.14
C THR A 98 -1.30 -31.45 24.96
N LYS A 99 -0.38 -32.37 25.26
CA LYS A 99 0.14 -33.38 24.33
C LYS A 99 -1.03 -33.98 23.55
N ARG A 100 -1.24 -33.54 22.32
CA ARG A 100 -1.85 -34.38 21.28
C ARG A 100 -0.70 -34.85 20.42
N ASN A 101 -0.42 -36.14 20.55
CA ASN A 101 0.45 -36.88 19.65
C ASN A 101 -0.09 -36.72 18.22
N THR A 102 0.52 -35.84 17.44
CA THR A 102 0.50 -35.95 15.98
C THR A 102 1.88 -35.59 15.47
N THR A 103 2.50 -36.61 14.89
CA THR A 103 3.77 -36.69 14.17
C THR A 103 4.10 -35.48 13.30
N ASN A 104 5.37 -35.05 13.40
CA ASN A 104 6.21 -34.35 12.41
C ASN A 104 5.48 -33.49 11.36
N ILE A 105 5.52 -32.16 11.55
CA ILE A 105 5.33 -31.21 10.45
C ILE A 105 6.64 -30.46 10.27
N GLU A 106 7.44 -30.91 9.30
CA GLU A 106 8.48 -30.09 8.69
C GLU A 106 7.79 -28.94 7.96
N THR A 107 8.03 -27.70 8.37
CA THR A 107 7.57 -26.53 7.63
C THR A 107 8.69 -26.02 6.72
N SER A 108 8.59 -26.39 5.45
CA SER A 108 9.35 -25.82 4.34
C SER A 108 9.00 -24.33 4.12
N PRO A 109 9.93 -23.49 3.63
CA PRO A 109 9.75 -22.05 3.55
C PRO A 109 8.98 -21.67 2.29
N THR A 110 7.77 -21.13 2.43
CA THR A 110 7.04 -20.55 1.30
C THR A 110 6.33 -19.26 1.72
N SER A 111 6.83 -18.16 1.15
CA SER A 111 6.19 -16.86 0.85
C SER A 111 5.41 -16.07 1.92
N ALA A 112 5.84 -14.81 2.06
CA ALA A 112 5.10 -13.59 2.43
C ALA A 112 4.70 -13.28 3.88
N ASN A 113 4.59 -14.25 4.79
CA ASN A 113 4.40 -13.95 6.22
C ASN A 113 5.55 -14.55 7.03
N GLN A 114 6.61 -13.76 7.27
CA GLN A 114 7.75 -14.23 8.05
C GLN A 114 7.43 -14.14 9.55
N VAL A 115 6.93 -15.23 10.12
CA VAL A 115 7.06 -15.47 11.56
C VAL A 115 8.55 -15.69 11.82
N LYS A 116 9.27 -14.65 12.23
CA LYS A 116 10.66 -14.76 12.67
C LYS A 116 10.73 -14.46 14.15
N ARG A 117 10.93 -15.52 14.95
CA ARG A 117 10.91 -15.47 16.41
C ARG A 117 9.55 -14.93 16.89
N ASN A 118 9.59 -13.88 17.70
CA ASN A 118 8.44 -13.27 18.40
C ASN A 118 7.93 -12.01 17.70
N VAL A 119 8.22 -11.80 16.40
CA VAL A 119 7.75 -10.63 15.64
C VAL A 119 7.01 -11.08 14.40
N LEU A 120 5.82 -10.52 14.21
CA LEU A 120 5.00 -10.62 13.01
C LEU A 120 5.07 -9.28 12.28
N ILE A 121 5.32 -9.31 10.97
CA ILE A 121 5.34 -8.12 10.12
C ILE A 121 4.41 -8.38 8.94
N PHE A 122 3.42 -7.52 8.78
CA PHE A 122 2.45 -7.53 7.69
C PHE A 122 2.87 -6.47 6.67
N SER A 123 3.77 -6.82 5.76
CA SER A 123 4.36 -5.86 4.81
C SER A 123 3.32 -5.16 3.92
N GLU A 124 2.18 -5.80 3.66
CA GLU A 124 1.07 -5.26 2.88
C GLU A 124 0.36 -4.09 3.56
N LEU A 125 0.50 -3.93 4.88
CA LEU A 125 -0.07 -2.82 5.63
C LEU A 125 0.87 -1.60 5.69
N CYS A 126 2.10 -1.71 5.18
CA CYS A 126 3.08 -0.61 5.22
C CYS A 126 2.92 0.40 4.07
N HIS A 127 1.72 0.49 3.49
CA HIS A 127 1.38 1.35 2.36
C HIS A 127 0.46 2.49 2.82
#